data_AF-A0AAV5YPX9-F1
#
_entry.id   AF-A0AAV5YPX9-F1
#
_cell.length_a   1.000
_cell.length_b   1.000
_cell.length_c   1.000
_cell.angle_alpha   90.00
_cell.angle_beta   90.00
_cell.angle_gamma   90.00
#
_symmetry.space_group_name_H-M   'P 1'
#
loop_
_entity.id
_entity.type
_entity.pdbx_description
1 polymer ?
#
loop_
_entity_poly.entity_id
_entity_poly.type
_entity_poly.pdbx_seq_one_letter_code
_entity_poly.pdbx_strand_id
1 'polypeptide(L)'
;MTFRETDTVMVATETSPFKAAQGETKRRGRQPQKSSAQSAPPVDDELDRVVDSAVEMDETPALSEAALRPSASPAEDPVRLYLKEIGKVSLLRAEEEVALGRRIEVGQIALRRALGRVPFATAKLLALVDRVRRDEVPLDDVILLPEGGEPTPSEVRSSLAAFARIRRLEREIERLHQALRDKRRSKTTRANYNKWIAQNRDSIQTVLERLPLKPALVDQLVVDIRHLAKSMSGG
;
A
#
# COMPACT_ATOMS: atom_id res chain seq x y z
N MET A 1 6.42 -63.32 -9.82
CA MET A 1 7.57 -63.68 -8.97
C MET A 1 7.68 -62.61 -7.88
N THR A 2 6.99 -62.72 -6.73
CA THR A 2 7.34 -63.45 -5.49
C THR A 2 8.64 -63.00 -4.82
N PHE A 3 8.51 -62.21 -3.74
CA PHE A 3 9.11 -62.31 -2.37
C PHE A 3 9.04 -60.91 -1.71
N ARG A 4 8.08 -60.59 -0.82
CA ARG A 4 8.03 -60.80 0.65
C ARG A 4 9.32 -60.51 1.41
N GLU A 5 9.28 -59.45 2.24
CA GLU A 5 9.69 -59.51 3.65
C GLU A 5 9.02 -58.39 4.48
N THR A 6 8.42 -58.82 5.58
CA THR A 6 7.95 -58.14 6.80
C THR A 6 9.19 -57.66 7.61
N ASP A 7 9.21 -56.84 8.66
CA ASP A 7 8.30 -56.59 9.77
C ASP A 7 8.90 -55.46 10.67
N THR A 8 8.03 -54.70 11.33
CA THR A 8 8.11 -54.37 12.78
C THR A 8 9.13 -53.37 13.41
N VAL A 9 8.55 -52.24 13.85
CA VAL A 9 8.57 -51.56 15.19
C VAL A 9 9.90 -51.09 15.82
N MET A 10 9.97 -49.81 16.24
CA MET A 10 10.13 -49.36 17.64
C MET A 10 10.21 -47.84 17.77
N VAL A 11 9.45 -47.33 18.74
CA VAL A 11 9.37 -45.95 19.23
C VAL A 11 10.49 -45.71 20.26
N ALA A 12 11.09 -44.51 20.27
CA ALA A 12 11.70 -43.98 21.50
C ALA A 12 11.76 -42.43 21.46
N THR A 13 11.01 -41.84 22.38
CA THR A 13 11.11 -40.50 22.92
C THR A 13 12.35 -40.34 23.79
N GLU A 14 13.03 -39.19 23.78
CA GLU A 14 13.79 -38.63 24.91
C GLU A 14 14.20 -37.19 24.54
N THR A 15 13.62 -36.14 25.13
CA THR A 15 13.71 -35.61 26.51
C THR A 15 14.99 -34.81 26.76
N SER A 16 14.77 -33.50 26.88
CA SER A 16 15.65 -32.43 27.38
C SER A 16 16.41 -32.78 28.66
N PRO A 17 17.65 -32.28 28.78
CA PRO A 17 18.03 -31.62 30.03
C PRO A 17 18.96 -30.42 29.80
N PHE A 18 18.59 -29.21 30.24
CA PHE A 18 19.55 -28.39 30.97
C PHE A 18 18.92 -27.29 31.81
N LYS A 19 19.50 -27.13 32.99
CA LYS A 19 19.03 -26.43 34.18
C LYS A 19 19.80 -25.11 34.34
N ALA A 20 19.19 -24.19 35.09
CA ALA A 20 19.67 -22.86 35.44
C ALA A 20 21.06 -22.80 36.11
N ALA A 21 21.77 -21.70 35.88
CA ALA A 21 22.74 -21.13 36.82
C ALA A 21 22.86 -19.61 36.64
N GLN A 22 22.60 -18.87 37.71
CA GLN A 22 22.93 -17.45 37.88
C GLN A 22 24.42 -17.31 38.26
N GLY A 23 25.05 -16.21 37.84
CA GLY A 23 26.39 -15.83 38.28
C GLY A 23 26.76 -14.45 37.76
N GLU A 24 26.67 -13.44 38.64
CA GLU A 24 27.09 -12.06 38.41
C GLU A 24 28.60 -11.96 38.18
N THR A 25 29.05 -11.17 37.19
CA THR A 25 30.36 -10.51 37.27
C THR A 25 30.30 -9.10 36.67
N LYS A 26 30.66 -8.15 37.52
CA LYS A 26 30.78 -6.70 37.31
C LYS A 26 32.10 -6.39 36.59
N ARG A 27 32.06 -5.79 35.39
CA ARG A 27 33.23 -5.13 34.78
C ARG A 27 32.88 -3.76 34.20
N ARG A 28 33.79 -2.83 34.45
CA ARG A 28 33.69 -1.38 34.40
C ARG A 28 33.68 -0.82 32.96
N GLY A 29 32.84 0.21 32.80
CA GLY A 29 33.01 1.43 31.99
C GLY A 29 33.88 1.40 30.73
N ARG A 30 33.21 1.40 29.57
CA ARG A 30 33.73 1.99 28.33
C ARG A 30 32.64 2.91 27.77
N GLN A 31 32.93 4.21 27.74
CA GLN A 31 32.02 5.23 27.18
C GLN A 31 31.77 4.93 25.68
N PRO A 32 30.51 4.91 25.22
CA PRO A 32 30.24 4.86 23.79
C PRO A 32 30.42 6.26 23.19
N GLN A 33 31.26 6.34 22.17
CA GLN A 33 31.44 7.52 21.33
C GLN A 33 30.13 7.81 20.59
N LYS A 34 29.72 9.08 20.58
CA LYS A 34 28.57 9.59 19.84
C LYS A 34 28.88 9.50 18.34
N SER A 35 28.40 8.46 17.66
CA SER A 35 28.22 8.50 16.21
C SER A 35 27.03 9.41 15.91
N SER A 36 27.28 10.48 15.18
CA SER A 36 26.26 11.39 14.67
C SER A 36 25.28 10.61 13.77
N ALA A 37 24.16 10.17 14.35
CA ALA A 37 23.00 9.77 13.59
C ALA A 37 22.43 11.04 12.96
N GLN A 38 22.75 11.26 11.69
CA GLN A 38 22.08 12.24 10.85
C GLN A 38 20.64 11.75 10.69
N SER A 39 19.73 12.29 11.51
CA SER A 39 18.32 11.99 11.47
C SER A 39 17.78 12.38 10.10
N ALA A 40 17.23 11.41 9.37
CA ALA A 40 16.38 11.70 8.24
C ALA A 40 15.28 12.69 8.68
N PRO A 41 14.95 13.72 7.89
CA PRO A 41 13.91 14.66 8.25
C PRO A 41 12.56 13.93 8.40
N PRO A 42 11.68 14.38 9.29
CA PRO A 42 10.37 13.77 9.49
C PRO A 42 9.53 13.91 8.21
N VAL A 43 9.16 12.76 7.63
CA VAL A 43 8.40 12.62 6.38
C VAL A 43 6.95 13.13 6.51
N ASP A 44 6.50 13.35 7.75
CA ASP A 44 5.12 13.73 8.07
C ASP A 44 4.76 15.16 7.61
N ASP A 45 5.72 16.10 7.62
CA ASP A 45 5.47 17.52 7.25
C ASP A 45 5.31 17.75 5.73
N GLU A 46 5.76 16.80 4.90
CA GLU A 46 5.67 16.91 3.45
C GLU A 46 4.30 16.43 2.94
N LEU A 47 3.76 15.37 3.55
CA LEU A 47 2.47 14.76 3.18
C LEU A 47 1.29 15.74 3.28
N ASP A 48 1.23 16.56 4.33
CA ASP A 48 0.14 17.53 4.52
C ASP A 48 0.23 18.73 3.56
N ARG A 49 1.42 19.06 3.05
CA ARG A 49 1.60 20.15 2.06
C ARG A 49 1.18 19.74 0.65
N VAL A 50 1.29 18.46 0.30
CA VAL A 50 0.93 17.98 -1.05
C VAL A 50 -0.59 17.94 -1.27
N VAL A 51 -1.38 17.86 -0.21
CA VAL A 51 -2.86 17.78 -0.30
C VAL A 51 -3.50 19.11 -0.69
N ASP A 52 -2.83 20.24 -0.43
CA ASP A 52 -3.37 21.60 -0.66
C ASP A 52 -2.77 22.28 -1.92
N SER A 53 -1.75 21.68 -2.55
CA SER A 53 -1.27 22.14 -3.85
C SER A 53 -2.16 21.55 -4.95
N ALA A 54 -3.03 22.37 -5.54
CA ALA A 54 -3.53 22.10 -6.88
C ALA A 54 -2.31 21.80 -7.77
N VAL A 55 -2.24 20.56 -8.27
CA VAL A 55 -1.15 20.14 -9.14
C VAL A 55 -1.32 20.91 -10.43
N GLU A 56 -0.58 22.01 -10.57
CA GLU A 56 -0.29 22.62 -11.87
C GLU A 56 0.43 21.55 -12.68
N MET A 57 -0.33 20.80 -13.46
CA MET A 57 0.22 19.95 -14.51
C MET A 57 0.77 20.92 -15.53
N ASP A 58 2.09 21.11 -15.54
CA ASP A 58 2.76 21.67 -16.71
C ASP A 58 2.35 20.76 -17.87
N GLU A 59 1.64 21.31 -18.86
CA GLU A 59 1.11 20.54 -19.98
C GLU A 59 2.28 19.73 -20.55
N THR A 60 2.19 18.40 -20.48
CA THR A 60 3.01 17.57 -21.35
C THR A 60 2.76 18.12 -22.75
N PRO A 61 3.78 18.54 -23.52
CA PRO A 61 3.56 19.04 -24.87
C PRO A 61 2.96 17.89 -25.65
N ALA A 62 1.63 17.90 -25.73
CA ALA A 62 0.90 16.94 -26.52
C ALA A 62 1.35 17.22 -27.95
N LEU A 63 1.79 16.16 -28.65
CA LEU A 63 1.91 16.21 -30.10
C LEU A 63 0.61 16.81 -30.62
N SER A 64 0.65 18.06 -31.08
CA SER A 64 -0.56 18.75 -31.51
C SER A 64 -1.27 17.86 -32.51
N GLU A 65 -2.60 17.78 -32.45
CA GLU A 65 -3.39 16.99 -33.41
C GLU A 65 -3.09 17.42 -34.86
N ALA A 66 -2.59 18.65 -35.06
CA ALA A 66 -2.05 19.18 -36.31
C ALA A 66 -0.76 18.48 -36.79
N ALA A 67 0.12 18.01 -35.89
CA ALA A 67 1.33 17.24 -36.24
C ALA A 67 1.02 15.78 -36.63
N LEU A 68 -0.15 15.26 -36.27
CA LEU A 68 -0.66 13.93 -36.64
C LEU A 68 -1.53 13.96 -37.92
N ARG A 69 -1.92 15.16 -38.39
CA ARG A 69 -2.63 15.30 -39.66
C ARG A 69 -1.65 15.09 -40.81
N PRO A 70 -2.00 14.27 -41.81
CA PRO A 70 -1.21 14.16 -43.04
C PRO A 70 -1.47 15.40 -43.91
N SER A 71 -1.07 16.59 -43.46
CA SER A 71 -0.86 17.73 -44.36
C SER A 71 0.54 17.61 -44.94
N ALA A 72 0.74 16.58 -45.75
CA ALA A 72 2.01 16.32 -46.42
C ALA A 72 2.23 17.36 -47.52
N SER A 73 2.88 18.47 -47.19
CA SER A 73 3.89 18.95 -48.14
C SER A 73 4.98 17.87 -48.18
N PRO A 74 5.46 17.42 -49.35
CA PRO A 74 6.45 16.34 -49.49
C PRO A 74 7.80 16.54 -48.77
N ALA A 75 7.96 17.63 -48.03
CA ALA A 75 9.18 18.05 -47.36
C ALA A 75 9.22 17.74 -45.84
N GLU A 76 8.12 17.32 -45.22
CA GLU A 76 8.06 17.05 -43.78
C GLU A 76 8.02 15.54 -43.50
N ASP A 77 9.21 14.94 -43.44
CA ASP A 77 9.43 13.56 -43.01
C ASP A 77 8.88 13.34 -41.58
N PRO A 78 7.95 12.37 -41.35
CA PRO A 78 7.41 12.06 -40.02
C PRO A 78 8.48 11.80 -38.96
N VAL A 79 9.65 11.26 -39.35
CA VAL A 79 10.78 11.07 -38.45
C VAL A 79 11.37 12.42 -38.03
N ARG A 80 11.52 13.38 -38.96
CA ARG A 80 11.97 14.74 -38.64
C ARG A 80 11.00 15.48 -37.74
N LEU A 81 9.68 15.30 -37.95
CA LEU A 81 8.64 15.83 -37.07
C LEU A 81 8.77 15.27 -35.65
N TYR A 82 8.89 13.95 -35.52
CA TYR A 82 9.06 13.29 -34.22
C TYR A 82 10.34 13.74 -33.50
N LEU A 83 11.49 13.76 -34.19
CA LEU A 83 12.76 14.19 -33.62
C LEU A 83 12.75 15.66 -33.19
N LYS A 84 12.10 16.52 -33.99
CA LYS A 84 11.91 17.93 -33.63
C LYS A 84 11.03 18.05 -32.39
N GLU A 85 10.00 17.22 -32.22
CA GLU A 85 9.12 17.28 -31.05
C GLU A 85 9.79 16.76 -29.78
N ILE A 86 10.40 15.57 -29.80
CA ILE A 86 11.10 15.03 -28.62
C ILE A 86 12.31 15.89 -28.22
N GLY A 87 12.94 16.58 -29.20
CA GLY A 87 14.07 17.47 -28.96
C GLY A 87 13.72 18.81 -28.30
N LYS A 88 12.42 19.15 -28.17
CA LYS A 88 11.96 20.36 -27.44
C LYS A 88 12.05 20.19 -25.93
N VAL A 89 12.01 18.95 -25.42
CA VAL A 89 12.02 18.66 -23.99
C VAL A 89 13.43 18.24 -23.58
N SER A 90 14.05 18.98 -22.66
CA SER A 90 15.36 18.61 -22.12
C SER A 90 15.25 17.31 -21.32
N LEU A 91 16.27 16.44 -21.43
CA LEU A 91 16.38 15.27 -20.57
C LEU A 91 16.52 15.69 -19.11
N LEU A 92 15.98 14.86 -18.21
CA LEU A 92 16.10 15.05 -16.78
C LEU A 92 17.56 14.84 -16.33
N ARG A 93 18.01 15.67 -15.39
CA ARG A 93 19.22 15.42 -14.60
C ARG A 93 18.91 14.37 -13.52
N ALA A 94 19.96 13.73 -13.00
CA ALA A 94 19.81 12.73 -11.94
C ALA A 94 19.04 13.27 -10.71
N GLU A 95 19.27 14.53 -10.33
CA GLU A 95 18.56 15.18 -9.23
C GLU A 95 17.06 15.39 -9.55
N GLU A 96 16.75 15.72 -10.80
CA GLU A 96 15.38 15.93 -11.29
C GLU A 96 14.61 14.60 -11.36
N GLU A 97 15.27 13.51 -11.78
CA GLU A 97 14.70 12.16 -11.75
C GLU A 97 14.36 11.72 -10.31
N VAL A 98 15.28 11.93 -9.37
CA VAL A 98 15.05 11.60 -7.95
C VAL A 98 13.91 12.45 -7.37
N ALA A 99 13.86 13.74 -7.69
CA ALA A 99 12.79 14.62 -7.24
C ALA A 99 11.42 14.19 -7.80
N LEU A 100 11.35 13.82 -9.09
CA LEU A 100 10.13 13.31 -9.71
C LEU A 100 9.70 11.98 -9.08
N GLY A 101 10.64 11.05 -8.86
CA GLY A 101 10.38 9.77 -8.21
C GLY A 101 9.77 9.93 -6.82
N ARG A 102 10.35 10.82 -5.99
CA ARG A 102 9.81 11.14 -4.65
C ARG A 102 8.40 11.71 -4.73
N ARG A 103 8.12 12.63 -5.66
CA ARG A 103 6.78 13.19 -5.85
C ARG A 103 5.75 12.11 -6.19
N ILE A 104 6.11 11.17 -7.07
CA ILE A 104 5.25 10.03 -7.43
C ILE A 104 5.02 9.14 -6.21
N GLU A 105 6.07 8.81 -5.46
CA GLU A 105 5.96 7.95 -4.27
C GLU A 105 5.04 8.57 -3.21
N VAL A 106 5.25 9.85 -2.87
CA VAL A 106 4.40 10.60 -1.93
C VAL A 106 2.95 10.63 -2.41
N GLY A 107 2.70 10.85 -3.70
CA GLY A 107 1.37 10.80 -4.29
C GLY A 107 0.70 9.43 -4.14
N GLN A 108 1.43 8.34 -4.40
CA GLN A 108 0.90 6.98 -4.22
C GLN A 108 0.64 6.63 -2.75
N ILE A 109 1.47 7.09 -1.82
CA ILE A 109 1.26 6.95 -0.37
C ILE A 109 -0.03 7.68 0.04
N ALA A 110 -0.18 8.94 -0.37
CA ALA A 110 -1.35 9.75 -0.08
C ALA A 110 -2.64 9.12 -0.63
N LEU A 111 -2.60 8.60 -1.86
CA LEU A 111 -3.74 7.94 -2.49
C LEU A 111 -4.15 6.66 -1.74
N ARG A 112 -3.19 5.80 -1.38
CA ARG A 112 -3.45 4.61 -0.57
C ARG A 112 -4.03 4.96 0.80
N ARG A 113 -3.52 6.00 1.46
CA ARG A 113 -4.07 6.49 2.72
C ARG A 113 -5.51 6.98 2.55
N ALA A 114 -5.80 7.74 1.51
CA ALA A 114 -7.14 8.26 1.23
C ALA A 114 -8.16 7.13 0.98
N LEU A 115 -7.78 6.06 0.29
CA LEU A 115 -8.63 4.88 0.10
C LEU A 115 -9.08 4.27 1.43
N GLY A 116 -8.25 4.34 2.48
CA GLY A 116 -8.57 3.83 3.82
C GLY A 116 -9.73 4.58 4.49
N ARG A 117 -10.03 5.80 4.03
CA ARG A 117 -11.18 6.59 4.52
C ARG A 117 -12.50 6.16 3.89
N VAL A 118 -12.48 5.48 2.75
CA VAL A 118 -13.68 5.13 1.97
C VAL A 118 -14.10 3.68 2.25
N PRO A 119 -15.24 3.42 2.93
CA PRO A 119 -15.61 2.05 3.34
C PRO A 119 -15.81 1.10 2.16
N PHE A 120 -16.28 1.65 1.04
CA PHE A 120 -16.43 0.91 -0.21
C PHE A 120 -15.09 0.39 -0.74
N ALA A 121 -14.03 1.21 -0.68
CA ALA A 121 -12.71 0.84 -1.16
C ALA A 121 -12.10 -0.29 -0.32
N THR A 122 -12.16 -0.16 1.01
CA THR A 122 -11.65 -1.17 1.94
C THR A 122 -12.42 -2.49 1.82
N ALA A 123 -13.75 -2.43 1.66
CA ALA A 123 -14.58 -3.60 1.41
C ALA A 123 -14.23 -4.30 0.08
N LYS A 124 -14.09 -3.54 -1.01
CA LYS A 124 -13.73 -4.09 -2.33
C LYS A 124 -12.34 -4.73 -2.31
N LEU A 125 -11.38 -4.09 -1.65
CA LEU A 125 -10.03 -4.63 -1.45
C LEU A 125 -10.05 -5.94 -0.64
N LEU A 126 -10.78 -5.99 0.47
CA LEU A 126 -10.91 -7.22 1.26
C LEU A 126 -11.58 -8.35 0.47
N ALA A 127 -12.57 -8.04 -0.36
CA ALA A 127 -13.21 -9.01 -1.24
C ALA A 127 -12.23 -9.56 -2.29
N LEU A 128 -11.38 -8.70 -2.87
CA LEU A 128 -10.33 -9.14 -3.79
C LEU A 128 -9.34 -10.09 -3.11
N VAL A 129 -8.92 -9.79 -1.88
CA VAL A 129 -8.03 -10.68 -1.10
C VAL A 129 -8.71 -12.01 -0.75
N ASP A 130 -10.03 -12.03 -0.55
CA ASP A 130 -10.76 -13.28 -0.37
C ASP A 130 -10.83 -14.13 -1.63
N ARG A 131 -10.75 -13.52 -2.82
CA ARG A 131 -10.62 -14.23 -4.10
C ARG A 131 -9.21 -14.80 -4.26
N VAL A 132 -8.18 -14.04 -3.85
CA VAL A 132 -6.80 -14.54 -3.80
C VAL A 132 -6.68 -15.76 -2.88
N ARG A 133 -7.31 -15.72 -1.70
CA ARG A 133 -7.34 -16.88 -0.77
C ARG A 133 -8.07 -18.11 -1.32
N ARG A 134 -8.89 -17.93 -2.34
CA ARG A 134 -9.64 -18.99 -3.03
C ARG A 134 -8.97 -19.44 -4.34
N ASP A 135 -7.74 -18.97 -4.58
CA ASP A 135 -6.97 -19.23 -5.81
C ASP A 135 -7.68 -18.77 -7.10
N GLU A 136 -8.61 -17.80 -6.99
CA GLU A 136 -9.32 -17.23 -8.15
C GLU A 136 -8.55 -16.09 -8.84
N VAL A 137 -7.65 -15.44 -8.09
CA VAL A 137 -6.85 -14.29 -8.54
C VAL A 137 -5.45 -14.46 -7.97
N PRO A 138 -4.38 -14.29 -8.76
CA PRO A 138 -3.03 -14.38 -8.23
C PRO A 138 -2.76 -13.21 -7.28
N LEU A 139 -2.01 -13.46 -6.20
CA LEU A 139 -1.64 -12.42 -5.22
C LEU A 139 -0.89 -11.26 -5.89
N ASP A 140 -0.12 -11.56 -6.93
CA ASP A 140 0.62 -10.60 -7.71
C ASP A 140 -0.30 -9.53 -8.28
N ASP A 141 -1.54 -9.82 -8.65
CA ASP A 141 -2.48 -8.80 -9.17
C ASP A 141 -2.92 -7.78 -8.10
N VAL A 142 -2.65 -8.05 -6.83
CA VAL A 142 -3.01 -7.18 -5.71
C VAL A 142 -1.81 -6.40 -5.19
N ILE A 143 -0.63 -7.02 -5.15
CA ILE A 143 0.55 -6.52 -4.45
C ILE A 143 1.66 -6.16 -5.44
N LEU A 144 2.24 -4.97 -5.30
CA LEU A 144 3.45 -4.57 -6.00
C LEU A 144 4.67 -5.07 -5.23
N LEU A 145 5.59 -5.72 -5.92
CA LEU A 145 6.85 -6.15 -5.33
C LEU A 145 7.96 -5.14 -5.66
N PRO A 146 8.76 -4.71 -4.67
CA PRO A 146 9.72 -3.62 -4.86
C PRO A 146 10.81 -3.91 -5.90
N GLU A 147 11.15 -5.18 -6.14
CA GLU A 147 12.28 -5.58 -6.99
C GLU A 147 11.87 -6.38 -8.25
N GLY A 148 10.57 -6.42 -8.59
CA GLY A 148 10.08 -7.16 -9.76
C GLY A 148 10.31 -8.69 -9.73
N GLY A 149 10.76 -9.23 -8.60
CA GLY A 149 10.92 -10.67 -8.36
C GLY A 149 9.68 -11.31 -7.76
N GLU A 150 9.73 -12.63 -7.51
CA GLU A 150 8.67 -13.34 -6.81
C GLU A 150 8.55 -12.88 -5.34
N PRO A 151 7.32 -12.78 -4.81
CA PRO A 151 7.12 -12.38 -3.43
C PRO A 151 7.79 -13.35 -2.47
N THR A 152 8.66 -12.86 -1.60
CA THR A 152 9.22 -13.72 -0.56
C THR A 152 8.09 -14.19 0.36
N PRO A 153 8.14 -15.41 0.91
CA PRO A 153 7.12 -15.89 1.83
C PRO A 153 6.88 -14.95 3.03
N SER A 154 7.89 -14.16 3.42
CA SER A 154 7.78 -13.17 4.49
C SER A 154 6.92 -11.96 4.10
N GLU A 155 7.11 -11.42 2.90
CA GLU A 155 6.35 -10.28 2.38
C GLU A 155 4.89 -10.63 2.14
N VAL A 156 4.63 -11.85 1.63
CA VAL A 156 3.27 -12.39 1.51
C VAL A 156 2.60 -12.44 2.87
N ARG A 157 3.27 -13.03 3.88
CA ARG A 157 2.72 -13.13 5.24
C ARG A 157 2.46 -11.75 5.84
N SER A 158 3.37 -10.79 5.65
CA SER A 158 3.22 -9.42 6.14
C SER A 158 1.98 -8.75 5.52
N SER A 159 1.83 -8.86 4.21
CA SER A 159 0.70 -8.26 3.49
C SER A 159 -0.63 -8.92 3.85
N LEU A 160 -0.68 -10.25 3.95
CA LEU A 160 -1.86 -10.98 4.43
C LEU A 160 -2.21 -10.64 5.87
N ALA A 161 -1.22 -10.41 6.74
CA ALA A 161 -1.44 -9.95 8.11
C ALA A 161 -2.01 -8.52 8.15
N ALA A 162 -1.55 -7.62 7.26
CA ALA A 162 -2.11 -6.29 7.11
C ALA A 162 -3.60 -6.34 6.71
N PHE A 163 -3.97 -7.18 5.72
CA PHE A 163 -5.37 -7.38 5.35
C PHE A 163 -6.21 -7.98 6.50
N ALA A 164 -5.66 -8.93 7.25
CA ALA A 164 -6.34 -9.49 8.43
C ALA A 164 -6.57 -8.43 9.51
N ARG A 165 -5.61 -7.50 9.70
CA ARG A 165 -5.74 -6.35 10.61
C ARG A 165 -6.82 -5.39 10.13
N ILE A 166 -6.84 -5.03 8.85
CA ILE A 166 -7.91 -4.19 8.27
C ILE A 166 -9.27 -4.83 8.50
N ARG A 167 -9.41 -6.13 8.23
CA ARG A 167 -10.65 -6.88 8.46
C ARG A 167 -11.12 -6.86 9.91
N ARG A 168 -10.18 -6.95 10.87
CA ARG A 168 -10.50 -6.84 12.31
C ARG A 168 -11.03 -5.45 12.64
N LEU A 169 -10.38 -4.39 12.15
CA LEU A 169 -10.78 -3.00 12.38
C LEU A 169 -12.14 -2.71 11.76
N GLU A 170 -12.41 -3.17 10.54
CA GLU A 170 -13.72 -3.00 9.88
C GLU A 170 -14.85 -3.70 10.66
N ARG A 171 -14.62 -4.92 11.17
CA ARG A 171 -15.59 -5.61 12.03
C ARG A 171 -15.86 -4.86 13.33
N GLU A 172 -14.83 -4.23 13.90
CA GLU A 172 -14.97 -3.44 15.12
C GLU A 172 -15.76 -2.16 14.87
N ILE A 173 -15.48 -1.46 13.76
CA ILE A 173 -16.27 -0.31 13.29
C ILE A 173 -17.73 -0.71 13.12
N GLU A 174 -17.99 -1.83 12.44
CA GLU A 174 -19.36 -2.30 12.22
C GLU A 174 -20.10 -2.63 13.52
N ARG A 175 -19.42 -3.27 14.50
CA ARG A 175 -19.98 -3.51 15.83
C ARG A 175 -20.32 -2.19 16.55
N LEU A 176 -19.45 -1.19 16.46
CA LEU A 176 -19.68 0.13 17.07
C LEU A 176 -20.84 0.85 16.40
N HIS A 177 -20.94 0.80 15.07
CA HIS A 177 -22.09 1.32 14.33
C HIS A 177 -23.40 0.64 14.74
N GLN A 178 -23.41 -0.69 14.89
CA GLN A 178 -24.58 -1.42 15.37
C GLN A 178 -24.97 -0.99 16.79
N ALA A 179 -23.99 -0.84 17.68
CA ALA A 179 -24.24 -0.36 19.05
C ALA A 179 -24.78 1.08 19.09
N LEU A 180 -24.41 1.93 18.11
CA LEU A 180 -24.94 3.30 17.96
C LEU A 180 -26.39 3.37 17.45
N ARG A 181 -26.90 2.30 16.82
CA ARG A 181 -28.31 2.20 16.39
C ARG A 181 -29.27 2.18 17.58
N ASP A 182 -28.81 1.70 18.74
CA ASP A 182 -29.57 1.75 19.98
C ASP A 182 -29.73 3.21 20.47
N LYS A 183 -30.95 3.73 20.34
CA LYS A 183 -31.30 5.10 20.71
C LYS A 183 -31.31 5.33 22.24
N ARG A 184 -31.26 4.26 23.05
CA ARG A 184 -31.27 4.36 24.53
C ARG A 184 -29.91 4.73 25.11
N ARG A 185 -28.86 4.82 24.29
CA ARG A 185 -27.49 5.10 24.75
C ARG A 185 -27.31 6.57 25.14
N SER A 186 -26.55 6.80 26.21
CA SER A 186 -26.18 8.13 26.68
C SER A 186 -25.37 8.91 25.64
N LYS A 187 -25.51 10.24 25.64
CA LYS A 187 -24.74 11.16 24.80
C LYS A 187 -23.22 10.93 24.92
N THR A 188 -22.73 10.69 26.14
CA THR A 188 -21.30 10.42 26.41
C THR A 188 -20.85 9.11 25.78
N THR A 189 -21.65 8.04 25.90
CA THR A 189 -21.35 6.74 25.27
C THR A 189 -21.29 6.86 23.75
N ARG A 190 -22.23 7.61 23.15
CA ARG A 190 -22.25 7.86 21.70
C ARG A 190 -21.01 8.61 21.23
N ALA A 191 -20.57 9.62 21.98
CA ALA A 191 -19.34 10.36 21.69
C ALA A 191 -18.10 9.45 21.75
N ASN A 192 -18.02 8.57 22.75
CA ASN A 192 -16.92 7.61 22.87
C ASN A 192 -16.88 6.61 21.71
N TYR A 193 -18.02 6.08 21.28
CA TYR A 193 -18.08 5.15 20.14
C TYR A 193 -17.66 5.83 18.83
N ASN A 194 -18.11 7.06 18.59
CA ASN A 194 -17.65 7.84 17.43
C ASN A 194 -16.14 8.08 17.46
N LYS A 195 -15.57 8.35 18.64
CA LYS A 195 -14.12 8.48 18.82
C LYS A 195 -13.39 7.18 18.46
N TRP A 196 -13.85 6.02 18.93
CA TRP A 196 -13.24 4.73 18.60
C TRP A 196 -13.40 4.36 17.13
N ILE A 197 -14.54 4.68 16.51
CA ILE A 197 -14.73 4.52 15.07
C ILE A 197 -13.69 5.34 14.30
N ALA A 198 -13.50 6.62 14.67
CA ALA A 198 -12.49 7.47 14.04
C ALA A 198 -11.07 6.90 14.20
N GLN A 199 -10.70 6.46 15.42
CA GLN A 199 -9.40 5.84 15.69
C GLN A 199 -9.17 4.55 14.88
N ASN A 200 -10.22 3.72 14.74
CA ASN A 200 -10.14 2.51 13.92
C ASN A 200 -10.01 2.87 12.43
N ARG A 201 -10.68 3.93 11.97
CA ARG A 201 -10.54 4.48 10.61
C ARG A 201 -9.12 4.96 10.34
N ASP A 202 -8.53 5.69 11.27
CA ASP A 202 -7.15 6.18 11.17
C ASP A 202 -6.16 5.01 11.18
N SER A 203 -6.40 4.00 12.00
CA SER A 203 -5.60 2.77 11.98
C SER A 203 -5.67 2.04 10.64
N ILE A 204 -6.83 2.01 9.97
CA ILE A 204 -6.96 1.44 8.62
C ILE A 204 -6.14 2.26 7.62
N GLN A 205 -6.22 3.59 7.68
CA GLN A 205 -5.44 4.48 6.81
C GLN A 205 -3.93 4.21 6.94
N THR A 206 -3.40 4.15 8.17
CA THR A 206 -1.98 3.87 8.41
C THR A 206 -1.55 2.49 7.91
N VAL A 207 -2.41 1.48 8.02
CA VAL A 207 -2.10 0.13 7.49
C VAL A 207 -2.10 0.15 5.96
N LEU A 208 -3.07 0.82 5.35
CA LEU A 208 -3.22 0.84 3.89
C LEU A 208 -2.13 1.68 3.19
N GLU A 209 -1.71 2.76 3.82
CA GLU A 209 -0.60 3.63 3.38
C GLU A 209 0.70 2.84 3.13
N ARG A 210 1.02 1.91 4.04
CA ARG A 210 2.25 1.11 3.99
C ARG A 210 2.12 -0.17 3.17
N LEU A 211 0.91 -0.48 2.71
CA LEU A 211 0.65 -1.70 1.97
C LEU A 211 1.16 -1.52 0.53
N PRO A 212 1.99 -2.44 0.01
CA PRO A 212 2.54 -2.30 -1.32
C PRO A 212 1.49 -2.79 -2.34
N LEU A 213 0.48 -1.96 -2.61
CA LEU A 213 -0.57 -2.27 -3.58
C LEU A 213 -0.09 -1.96 -5.00
N LYS A 214 -0.51 -2.78 -5.98
CA LYS A 214 -0.30 -2.45 -7.40
C LYS A 214 -0.96 -1.11 -7.76
N PRO A 215 -0.26 -0.18 -8.45
CA PRO A 215 -0.84 1.10 -8.87
C PRO A 215 -2.12 0.92 -9.69
N ALA A 216 -2.14 -0.04 -10.63
CA ALA A 216 -3.31 -0.34 -11.44
C ALA A 216 -4.55 -0.73 -10.60
N LEU A 217 -4.36 -1.42 -9.48
CA LEU A 217 -5.45 -1.74 -8.55
C LEU A 217 -5.97 -0.49 -7.84
N VAL A 218 -5.04 0.38 -7.39
CA VAL A 218 -5.39 1.66 -6.76
C VAL A 218 -6.19 2.53 -7.72
N ASP A 219 -5.77 2.64 -8.98
CA ASP A 219 -6.48 3.37 -10.03
C ASP A 219 -7.87 2.80 -10.29
N GLN A 220 -7.99 1.47 -10.36
CA GLN A 220 -9.29 0.82 -10.51
C GLN A 220 -10.23 1.15 -9.35
N LEU A 221 -9.74 1.10 -8.10
CA LEU A 221 -10.54 1.47 -6.93
C LEU A 221 -11.01 2.92 -6.99
N VAL A 222 -10.16 3.84 -7.46
CA VAL A 222 -10.53 5.25 -7.66
C VAL A 222 -11.64 5.39 -8.70
N VAL A 223 -11.53 4.68 -9.83
CA VAL A 223 -12.56 4.65 -10.87
C VAL A 223 -13.89 4.13 -10.30
N ASP A 224 -13.86 3.04 -9.54
CA ASP A 224 -15.05 2.47 -8.92
C ASP A 224 -15.73 3.44 -7.94
N ILE A 225 -14.94 4.14 -7.12
CA ILE A 225 -15.44 5.14 -6.18
C ILE A 225 -16.11 6.29 -6.94
N ARG A 226 -15.51 6.76 -8.04
CA ARG A 226 -16.10 7.82 -8.89
C ARG A 226 -17.42 7.37 -9.52
N HIS A 227 -17.51 6.12 -9.97
CA HIS A 227 -18.77 5.56 -10.49
C HIS A 227 -19.84 5.48 -9.40
N LEU A 228 -19.48 5.00 -8.21
CA LEU A 228 -20.41 4.95 -7.07
C LEU A 228 -20.91 6.35 -6.71
N ALA A 229 -20.02 7.35 -6.61
CA ALA A 229 -20.39 8.73 -6.31
C ALA A 229 -21.34 9.32 -7.36
N LYS A 230 -21.09 9.08 -8.66
CA LYS A 230 -21.99 9.49 -9.74
C LYS A 230 -23.37 8.85 -9.63
N SER A 231 -23.43 7.55 -9.31
CA SER A 231 -24.71 6.85 -9.15
C SER A 231 -25.56 7.37 -7.98
N MET A 232 -24.91 7.88 -6.92
CA MET A 232 -25.59 8.45 -5.76
C MET A 232 -26.03 9.91 -5.95
N SER A 233 -25.36 10.67 -6.83
CA SER A 233 -25.69 12.07 -7.12
C SER A 233 -26.72 12.23 -8.24
N GLY A 234 -27.00 11.16 -8.99
CA GLY A 234 -27.88 11.17 -10.17
C GLY A 234 -29.29 10.63 -9.92
N GLY A 235 -29.72 10.46 -8.66
CA GLY A 235 -31.07 10.04 -8.27
C GLY A 235 -31.61 10.92 -7.15
#